data_AF-A0A3M8FWZ9-F1
#
_entry.id   AF-A0A3M8FWZ9-F1
#
_cell.length_a   1.000
_cell.length_b   1.000
_cell.length_c   1.000
_cell.angle_alpha   90.00
_cell.angle_beta   90.00
_cell.angle_gamma   90.00
#
_symmetry.space_group_name_H-M   'P 1'
#
loop_
_entity.id
_entity.type
_entity.pdbx_description
1 polymer ?
#
loop_
_entity_poly.entity_id
_entity_poly.type
_entity_poly.pdbx_seq_one_letter_code
_entity_poly.pdbx_strand_id
1 'polypeptide(L)'
;MWLSALDVPARVRGDKWDSLLHVERSPAKRLCRCVTGRKVGGFRRALVWARVSAVGADSGGTKEMVRTIAAALLVTVAGTAGGQAITGFSGGTQFGAWDATQPGVVGWRFDVNTPIILTDIGVFNGDIDGLTANHEVGLWDSAGNLLTQGVAGPGGTALGQFTYSSVEDVVLTPGERYTIGAVYDINDGDSYVSGPSVLNLAPEINPTTNGVFPDTGDLGGLFFPTGDSTNLARLGTNFLYRPIPAPASLALLGLGGVAACRRRR
;
A
#
# COMPACT_ATOMS: atom_id res chain seq x y z
N MET A 1 56.35 5.75 -22.79
CA MET A 1 57.59 4.95 -22.84
C MET A 1 57.82 4.43 -21.42
N TRP A 2 58.02 3.11 -21.28
CA TRP A 2 57.95 2.24 -20.07
C TRP A 2 56.50 1.79 -19.72
N LEU A 3 55.97 0.61 -20.11
CA LEU A 3 56.30 -0.83 -19.81
C LEU A 3 56.32 -1.09 -18.29
N SER A 4 55.57 -2.00 -17.66
CA SER A 4 55.13 -3.38 -17.99
C SER A 4 53.91 -3.75 -17.10
N ALA A 5 52.85 -4.42 -17.55
CA ALA A 5 52.70 -5.87 -17.78
C ALA A 5 53.10 -6.76 -16.59
N LEU A 6 52.10 -7.27 -15.86
CA LEU A 6 52.21 -8.49 -15.04
C LEU A 6 50.99 -9.38 -15.28
N ASP A 7 51.27 -10.52 -15.91
CA ASP A 7 50.46 -11.72 -16.04
C ASP A 7 50.09 -12.30 -14.67
N VAL A 8 48.87 -12.83 -14.55
CA VAL A 8 48.48 -13.80 -13.51
C VAL A 8 47.87 -15.02 -14.21
N PRO A 9 48.34 -16.25 -13.92
CA PRO A 9 48.01 -17.43 -14.70
C PRO A 9 46.71 -18.13 -14.29
N ALA A 10 46.24 -18.92 -15.26
CA ALA A 10 45.07 -19.78 -15.28
C ALA A 10 44.84 -20.66 -14.04
N ARG A 11 43.57 -20.78 -13.64
CA ARG A 11 43.09 -21.78 -12.67
C ARG A 11 42.19 -22.81 -13.33
N VAL A 12 42.81 -23.96 -13.59
CA VAL A 12 42.38 -25.36 -13.43
C VAL A 12 40.87 -25.66 -13.37
N ARG A 13 40.50 -26.57 -14.29
CA ARG A 13 39.29 -27.40 -14.40
C ARG A 13 38.86 -28.04 -13.08
N GLY A 14 37.56 -28.07 -12.84
CA GLY A 14 36.92 -28.94 -11.87
C GLY A 14 35.64 -29.51 -12.46
N ASP A 15 35.70 -30.80 -12.77
CA ASP A 15 34.63 -31.67 -13.25
C ASP A 15 33.38 -31.58 -12.37
N LYS A 16 32.16 -31.76 -12.93
CA LYS A 16 31.05 -32.40 -12.21
C LYS A 16 29.82 -32.68 -13.12
N TRP A 17 29.62 -33.99 -13.33
CA TRP A 17 28.37 -34.74 -13.47
C TRP A 17 27.47 -34.56 -14.70
N ASP A 18 27.67 -35.46 -15.65
CA ASP A 18 26.59 -36.03 -16.44
C ASP A 18 26.06 -37.32 -15.80
N SER A 19 24.77 -37.55 -16.01
CA SER A 19 24.01 -38.81 -15.92
C SER A 19 23.71 -39.40 -14.53
N LEU A 20 22.43 -39.38 -14.15
CA LEU A 20 21.66 -40.62 -14.02
C LEU A 20 20.15 -40.37 -13.92
N LEU A 21 19.46 -41.03 -14.85
CA LEU A 21 18.02 -41.19 -14.99
C LEU A 21 17.40 -41.83 -13.74
N HIS A 22 16.27 -41.30 -13.28
CA HIS A 22 15.18 -42.13 -12.74
C HIS A 22 13.83 -41.54 -13.17
N VAL A 23 13.36 -42.03 -14.32
CA VAL A 23 11.97 -41.99 -14.72
C VAL A 23 11.30 -43.17 -14.03
N GLU A 24 10.54 -42.91 -12.98
CA GLU A 24 9.63 -43.91 -12.41
C GLU A 24 8.20 -43.61 -12.91
N ARG A 25 7.80 -44.38 -13.93
CA ARG A 25 6.38 -44.56 -14.29
C ARG A 25 5.86 -45.76 -13.49
N SER A 26 4.71 -45.61 -12.85
CA SER A 26 3.85 -46.75 -12.51
C SER A 26 2.39 -46.34 -12.33
N PRO A 27 1.44 -47.28 -12.46
CA PRO A 27 0.31 -47.11 -13.37
C PRO A 27 -1.07 -47.16 -12.68
N ALA A 28 -2.04 -46.78 -13.50
CA ALA A 28 -3.49 -47.00 -13.45
C ALA A 28 -4.06 -48.04 -12.48
N LYS A 29 -5.26 -47.69 -11.94
CA LYS A 29 -6.52 -48.47 -11.83
C LYS A 29 -7.32 -47.91 -10.63
N ARG A 30 -8.65 -47.85 -10.58
CA ARG A 30 -9.78 -48.02 -11.51
C ARG A 30 -11.03 -47.72 -10.64
N LEU A 31 -12.12 -47.34 -11.30
CA LEU A 31 -13.53 -47.58 -10.93
C LEU A 31 -14.22 -46.64 -9.93
N CYS A 32 -15.13 -45.86 -10.52
CA CYS A 32 -16.57 -45.80 -10.23
C CYS A 32 -17.04 -45.69 -8.77
N ARG A 33 -17.67 -44.54 -8.45
CA ARG A 33 -19.01 -44.58 -7.88
C ARG A 33 -19.79 -43.31 -8.21
N CYS A 34 -20.92 -43.51 -8.89
CA CYS A 34 -21.99 -42.55 -8.99
C CYS A 34 -22.71 -42.54 -7.62
N VAL A 35 -22.77 -41.38 -6.96
CA VAL A 35 -23.71 -41.13 -5.85
C VAL A 35 -24.42 -39.82 -6.14
N THR A 36 -25.72 -39.96 -6.30
CA THR A 36 -26.71 -38.90 -6.41
C THR A 36 -26.89 -38.17 -5.07
N GLY A 37 -27.05 -36.85 -5.16
CA GLY A 37 -27.70 -36.01 -4.15
C GLY A 37 -26.79 -35.41 -3.07
N ARG A 38 -26.72 -34.08 -2.98
CA ARG A 38 -27.58 -33.24 -2.13
C ARG A 38 -27.13 -31.77 -2.22
N LYS A 39 -28.09 -30.87 -2.40
CA LYS A 39 -27.94 -29.41 -2.28
C LYS A 39 -27.43 -29.02 -0.89
N VAL A 40 -26.40 -28.15 -0.79
CA VAL A 40 -26.25 -26.95 0.08
C VAL A 40 -24.93 -26.28 -0.39
N GLY A 41 -24.70 -24.97 -0.49
CA GLY A 41 -25.48 -23.79 -0.21
C GLY A 41 -24.97 -22.64 -1.10
N GLY A 42 -25.92 -21.87 -1.64
CA GLY A 42 -25.62 -20.65 -2.40
C GLY A 42 -25.13 -19.55 -1.46
N PHE A 43 -24.13 -18.80 -1.93
CA PHE A 43 -23.80 -17.46 -1.45
C PHE A 43 -25.04 -16.57 -1.58
N ARG A 44 -25.82 -16.46 -0.51
CA ARG A 44 -26.85 -15.45 -0.39
C ARG A 44 -26.18 -14.17 0.09
N ARG A 45 -26.09 -13.19 -0.82
CA ARG A 45 -25.99 -11.77 -0.47
C ARG A 45 -27.02 -11.50 0.63
N ALA A 46 -26.55 -11.12 1.81
CA ALA A 46 -27.40 -10.66 2.89
C ALA A 46 -27.98 -9.28 2.49
N LEU A 47 -29.06 -9.29 1.72
CA LEU A 47 -29.93 -8.14 1.58
C LEU A 47 -30.66 -8.02 2.93
N VAL A 48 -30.27 -7.03 3.73
CA VAL A 48 -31.00 -6.64 4.92
C VAL A 48 -32.34 -6.07 4.46
N TRP A 49 -33.38 -6.91 4.45
CA TRP A 49 -34.76 -6.47 4.33
C TRP A 49 -35.22 -5.98 5.70
N ALA A 50 -35.20 -4.66 5.90
CA ALA A 50 -35.95 -4.05 6.99
C ALA A 50 -37.45 -4.18 6.65
N ARG A 51 -38.13 -5.20 7.19
CA ARG A 51 -39.59 -5.26 7.20
C ARG A 51 -40.08 -4.32 8.31
N VAL A 52 -40.44 -3.09 7.93
CA VAL A 52 -41.22 -2.21 8.79
C VAL A 52 -42.66 -2.73 8.77
N SER A 53 -43.05 -3.43 9.83
CA SER A 53 -44.45 -3.78 10.06
C SER A 53 -45.22 -2.52 10.39
N ALA A 54 -46.05 -2.07 9.45
CA ALA A 54 -47.05 -1.04 9.70
C ALA A 54 -48.11 -1.62 10.65
N VAL A 55 -48.15 -1.11 11.89
CA VAL A 55 -49.25 -1.34 12.82
C VAL A 55 -50.42 -0.47 12.37
N GLY A 56 -51.48 -1.12 11.89
CA GLY A 56 -52.78 -0.48 11.69
C GLY A 56 -53.65 -0.68 12.92
N ALA A 57 -54.06 0.40 13.57
CA ALA A 57 -55.27 0.46 14.39
C ALA A 57 -55.86 1.89 14.36
N ASP A 58 -57.04 1.95 13.76
CA ASP A 58 -58.13 2.95 13.82
C ASP A 58 -58.41 3.43 15.27
N SER A 59 -59.07 4.54 15.59
CA SER A 59 -59.89 5.52 14.89
C SER A 59 -60.11 6.72 15.83
N GLY A 60 -60.28 7.92 15.29
CA GLY A 60 -61.00 9.01 15.99
C GLY A 60 -60.16 10.20 16.46
N GLY A 61 -60.26 11.31 15.71
CA GLY A 61 -60.24 12.65 16.29
C GLY A 61 -58.90 13.33 16.47
N THR A 62 -58.30 13.79 15.37
CA THR A 62 -57.70 15.14 15.16
C THR A 62 -56.74 15.07 13.98
N LYS A 63 -57.25 15.49 12.83
CA LYS A 63 -56.53 15.54 11.56
C LYS A 63 -55.57 16.74 11.61
N GLU A 64 -54.41 16.60 10.96
CA GLU A 64 -53.48 17.67 10.55
C GLU A 64 -52.31 18.12 11.45
N MET A 65 -51.71 17.29 12.33
CA MET A 65 -50.42 17.73 12.93
C MET A 65 -49.38 16.69 13.38
N VAL A 66 -49.44 15.43 12.95
CA VAL A 66 -48.46 14.41 13.43
C VAL A 66 -47.91 13.49 12.33
N ARG A 67 -48.02 13.87 11.04
CA ARG A 67 -47.57 13.01 9.92
C ARG A 67 -46.14 13.21 9.42
N THR A 68 -45.26 13.88 10.16
CA THR A 68 -43.89 14.12 9.67
C THR A 68 -42.83 14.07 10.76
N ILE A 69 -42.73 12.97 11.53
CA ILE A 69 -41.52 12.68 12.32
C ILE A 69 -41.19 11.19 12.19
N ALA A 70 -40.72 10.79 11.02
CA ALA A 70 -40.02 9.53 10.81
C ALA A 70 -39.06 9.66 9.62
N ALA A 71 -38.31 10.76 9.56
CA ALA A 71 -37.12 10.82 8.72
C ALA A 71 -36.02 10.08 9.49
N ALA A 72 -35.92 8.78 9.25
CA ALA A 72 -34.82 7.95 9.74
C ALA A 72 -33.49 8.58 9.32
N LEU A 73 -32.78 9.14 10.29
CA LEU A 73 -31.40 9.60 10.15
C LEU A 73 -30.51 8.35 10.05
N LEU A 74 -30.54 7.67 8.91
CA LEU A 74 -29.53 6.68 8.57
C LEU A 74 -28.26 7.47 8.24
N VAL A 75 -27.47 7.81 9.28
CA VAL A 75 -26.08 8.19 9.07
C VAL A 75 -25.37 6.93 8.62
N THR A 76 -25.34 6.71 7.31
CA THR A 76 -24.44 5.72 6.72
C THR A 76 -23.03 6.21 7.02
N VAL A 77 -22.40 5.62 8.03
CA VAL A 77 -20.94 5.65 8.16
C VAL A 77 -20.45 4.92 6.92
N ALA A 78 -20.16 5.68 5.85
CA ALA A 78 -19.42 5.14 4.72
C ALA A 78 -18.08 4.69 5.29
N GLY A 79 -17.88 3.37 5.38
CA GLY A 79 -16.58 2.84 5.74
C GLY A 79 -15.57 3.43 4.76
N THR A 80 -14.61 4.19 5.26
CA THR A 80 -13.54 4.71 4.42
C THR A 80 -12.67 3.53 4.03
N ALA A 81 -12.75 3.13 2.76
CA ALA A 81 -11.91 2.08 2.23
C ALA A 81 -10.45 2.59 2.25
N GLY A 82 -9.57 1.85 2.91
CA GLY A 82 -8.14 2.09 2.83
C GLY A 82 -7.54 1.63 1.50
N GLY A 83 -6.34 2.08 1.19
CA GLY A 83 -5.66 1.80 -0.07
C GLY A 83 -4.14 2.01 -0.01
N GLN A 84 -3.48 1.74 -1.13
CA GLN A 84 -2.05 2.00 -1.33
C GLN A 84 -1.83 3.45 -1.74
N ALA A 85 -0.81 4.12 -1.19
CA ALA A 85 -0.46 5.48 -1.60
C ALA A 85 0.00 5.55 -3.06
N ILE A 86 0.94 4.68 -3.45
CA ILE A 86 1.28 4.41 -4.84
C ILE A 86 0.43 3.24 -5.31
N THR A 87 -0.42 3.48 -6.31
CA THR A 87 -1.34 2.48 -6.87
C THR A 87 -0.77 1.77 -8.10
N GLY A 88 0.32 2.28 -8.66
CA GLY A 88 1.09 1.65 -9.72
C GLY A 88 2.07 2.61 -10.36
N PHE A 89 3.02 2.09 -11.14
CA PHE A 89 3.99 2.91 -11.86
C PHE A 89 4.55 2.15 -13.06
N SER A 90 5.26 2.85 -13.95
CA SER A 90 6.02 2.23 -15.03
C SER A 90 7.24 3.07 -15.44
N GLY A 91 8.17 2.42 -16.15
CA GLY A 91 9.46 3.00 -16.51
C GLY A 91 10.42 3.08 -15.32
N GLY A 92 11.45 3.94 -15.45
CA GLY A 92 12.52 4.08 -14.48
C GLY A 92 13.64 3.05 -14.63
N THR A 93 14.63 3.16 -13.75
CA THR A 93 15.79 2.28 -13.70
C THR A 93 15.91 1.64 -12.34
N GLN A 94 16.20 0.35 -12.31
CA GLN A 94 16.33 -0.42 -11.08
C GLN A 94 17.75 -0.34 -10.53
N PHE A 95 17.87 -0.21 -9.21
CA PHE A 95 19.15 -0.12 -8.49
C PHE A 95 19.08 -0.97 -7.22
N GLY A 96 20.13 -1.72 -6.92
CA GLY A 96 20.19 -2.53 -5.68
C GLY A 96 20.38 -1.67 -4.43
N ALA A 97 21.18 -0.61 -4.51
CA ALA A 97 21.39 0.33 -3.42
C ALA A 97 21.74 1.73 -3.94
N TRP A 98 21.75 2.71 -3.05
CA TRP A 98 22.25 4.05 -3.37
C TRP A 98 23.77 4.11 -3.42
N ASP A 99 24.42 3.51 -2.43
CA ASP A 99 25.87 3.45 -2.30
C ASP A 99 26.38 2.01 -2.49
N ALA A 100 27.61 1.88 -2.99
CA ALA A 100 28.21 0.57 -3.30
C ALA A 100 28.85 -0.12 -2.09
N THR A 101 28.89 0.55 -0.93
CA THR A 101 29.63 0.10 0.25
C THR A 101 28.82 0.13 1.53
N GLN A 102 27.83 1.02 1.65
CA GLN A 102 27.03 1.19 2.85
C GLN A 102 25.53 1.23 2.53
N PRO A 103 24.70 0.71 3.43
CA PRO A 103 23.26 0.81 3.27
C PRO A 103 22.79 2.26 3.37
N GLY A 104 21.70 2.59 2.69
CA GLY A 104 21.19 3.97 2.64
C GLY A 104 19.69 4.04 2.40
N VAL A 105 19.07 5.12 2.89
CA VAL A 105 17.62 5.33 2.78
C VAL A 105 17.25 5.93 1.42
N VAL A 106 16.49 5.18 0.64
CA VAL A 106 15.89 5.67 -0.61
C VAL A 106 14.37 5.67 -0.51
N GLY A 107 13.75 6.67 -1.12
CA GLY A 107 12.31 6.82 -1.02
C GLY A 107 11.74 8.00 -1.77
N TRP A 108 10.69 8.58 -1.20
CA TRP A 108 10.02 9.73 -1.80
C TRP A 108 9.37 10.65 -0.78
N ARG A 109 9.23 11.91 -1.18
CA ARG A 109 8.52 12.97 -0.46
C ARG A 109 7.15 13.18 -1.04
N PHE A 110 6.20 13.50 -0.17
CA PHE A 110 4.81 13.69 -0.53
C PHE A 110 4.06 14.61 0.43
N ASP A 111 2.94 15.11 -0.06
CA ASP A 111 1.93 15.81 0.72
C ASP A 111 0.62 15.03 0.61
N VAL A 112 -0.28 15.22 1.58
CA VAL A 112 -1.63 14.62 1.55
C VAL A 112 -2.67 15.71 1.25
N ASN A 113 -3.66 15.37 0.43
CA ASN A 113 -4.77 16.27 0.06
C ASN A 113 -5.88 16.28 1.12
N THR A 114 -6.01 15.18 1.87
CA THR A 114 -6.97 15.02 2.98
C THR A 114 -6.30 14.31 4.15
N PRO A 115 -6.83 14.44 5.38
CA PRO A 115 -6.29 13.70 6.51
C PRO A 115 -6.45 12.18 6.33
N ILE A 116 -5.36 11.45 6.51
CA ILE A 116 -5.31 9.99 6.41
C ILE A 116 -4.62 9.40 7.63
N ILE A 117 -4.85 8.11 7.89
CA ILE A 117 -4.12 7.33 8.89
C ILE A 117 -3.28 6.32 8.14
N LEU A 118 -1.96 6.45 8.18
CA LEU A 118 -1.03 5.43 7.71
C LEU A 118 -1.04 4.26 8.69
N THR A 119 -1.16 3.05 8.17
CA THR A 119 -1.31 1.81 8.98
C THR A 119 -0.20 0.80 8.72
N ASP A 120 0.37 0.81 7.51
CA ASP A 120 1.35 -0.18 7.09
C ASP A 120 2.42 0.50 6.23
N ILE A 121 3.66 0.07 6.39
CA ILE A 121 4.78 0.39 5.52
C ILE A 121 5.00 -0.77 4.56
N GLY A 122 5.52 -0.50 3.38
CA GLY A 122 5.82 -1.54 2.40
C GLY A 122 7.07 -1.26 1.62
N VAL A 123 7.64 -2.33 1.08
CA VAL A 123 8.87 -2.32 0.29
C VAL A 123 8.58 -2.89 -1.09
N PHE A 124 9.25 -2.36 -2.10
CA PHE A 124 9.10 -2.82 -3.48
C PHE A 124 9.43 -4.32 -3.60
N ASN A 125 8.57 -5.09 -4.26
CA ASN A 125 8.74 -6.54 -4.43
C ASN A 125 8.77 -6.99 -5.90
N GLY A 126 8.92 -6.05 -6.84
CA GLY A 126 8.82 -6.34 -8.27
C GLY A 126 10.07 -7.00 -8.88
N ASP A 127 10.99 -7.47 -8.05
CA ASP A 127 12.13 -8.30 -8.46
C ASP A 127 11.67 -9.67 -8.96
N ILE A 128 12.46 -10.29 -9.85
CA ILE A 128 12.11 -11.57 -10.51
C ILE A 128 11.81 -12.67 -9.49
N ASP A 129 12.57 -12.71 -8.41
CA ASP A 129 12.46 -13.71 -7.34
C ASP A 129 11.61 -13.21 -6.15
N GLY A 130 11.05 -11.99 -6.24
CA GLY A 130 10.42 -11.28 -5.14
C GLY A 130 11.45 -10.71 -4.15
N LEU A 131 10.98 -10.27 -2.98
CA LEU A 131 11.85 -9.83 -1.89
C LEU A 131 12.60 -11.01 -1.29
N THR A 132 13.90 -10.81 -1.03
CA THR A 132 14.82 -11.79 -0.47
C THR A 132 15.34 -11.39 0.92
N ALA A 133 15.25 -10.11 1.27
CA ALA A 133 15.72 -9.54 2.52
C ALA A 133 14.66 -8.68 3.24
N ASN A 134 14.93 -8.43 4.53
CA ASN A 134 14.15 -7.51 5.34
C ASN A 134 14.73 -6.10 5.21
N HIS A 135 13.88 -5.11 5.03
CA HIS A 135 14.25 -3.70 4.95
C HIS A 135 13.60 -2.91 6.08
N GLU A 136 14.40 -2.06 6.73
CA GLU A 136 13.90 -1.04 7.64
C GLU A 136 13.26 0.09 6.83
N VAL A 137 12.07 0.50 7.23
CA VAL A 137 11.32 1.60 6.59
C VAL A 137 10.95 2.61 7.66
N GLY A 138 11.16 3.88 7.35
CA GLY A 138 10.83 5.01 8.21
C GLY A 138 9.89 5.99 7.51
N LEU A 139 9.09 6.67 8.32
CA LEU A 139 8.29 7.83 7.95
C LEU A 139 8.72 9.02 8.80
N TRP A 140 9.01 10.14 8.16
CA TRP A 140 9.44 11.37 8.81
C TRP A 140 8.55 12.56 8.45
N ASP A 141 8.50 13.53 9.34
CA ASP A 141 7.98 14.86 9.04
C ASP A 141 9.01 15.72 8.27
N SER A 142 8.62 16.96 7.95
CA SER A 142 9.45 17.90 7.22
C SER A 142 10.69 18.38 7.99
N ALA A 143 10.68 18.25 9.32
CA ALA A 143 11.80 18.59 10.19
C ALA A 143 12.77 17.41 10.40
N GLY A 144 12.47 16.24 9.84
CA GLY A 144 13.27 15.03 9.98
C GLY A 144 13.00 14.24 11.26
N ASN A 145 11.91 14.53 11.99
CA ASN A 145 11.52 13.71 13.12
C ASN A 145 10.88 12.41 12.62
N LEU A 146 11.33 11.28 13.17
CA LEU A 146 10.77 9.97 12.85
C LEU A 146 9.38 9.82 13.51
N LEU A 147 8.34 9.69 12.69
CA LEU A 147 6.95 9.54 13.11
C LEU A 147 6.58 8.08 13.37
N THR A 148 7.07 7.17 12.52
CA THR A 148 6.93 5.72 12.69
C THR A 148 8.00 4.98 11.90
N GLN A 149 8.29 3.74 12.29
CA GLN A 149 9.20 2.85 11.57
C GLN A 149 8.77 1.39 11.74
N GLY A 150 9.29 0.54 10.88
CA GLY A 150 9.18 -0.91 11.03
C GLY A 150 10.02 -1.65 10.00
N VAL A 151 9.80 -2.95 9.92
CA VAL A 151 10.52 -3.84 9.01
C VAL A 151 9.51 -4.50 8.08
N ALA A 152 9.75 -4.39 6.77
CA ALA A 152 9.01 -5.10 5.74
C ALA A 152 9.96 -6.01 4.95
N GLY A 153 9.48 -7.18 4.53
CA GLY A 153 10.31 -8.20 3.91
C GLY A 153 9.48 -9.38 3.42
N PRO A 154 10.10 -10.55 3.14
CA PRO A 154 9.46 -11.65 2.42
C PRO A 154 8.25 -12.28 3.15
N GLY A 155 8.18 -12.12 4.47
CA GLY A 155 7.07 -12.60 5.30
C GLY A 155 5.85 -11.68 5.36
N GLY A 156 5.90 -10.50 4.72
CA GLY A 156 4.81 -9.52 4.75
C GLY A 156 3.64 -9.85 3.82
N THR A 157 2.66 -8.94 3.78
CA THR A 157 1.49 -9.07 2.90
C THR A 157 1.79 -8.43 1.53
N ALA A 158 1.89 -9.24 0.48
CA ALA A 158 2.08 -8.73 -0.88
C ALA A 158 0.77 -8.14 -1.45
N LEU A 159 0.86 -6.91 -1.96
CA LEU A 159 -0.24 -6.21 -2.65
C LEU A 159 0.32 -5.35 -3.78
N GLY A 160 -0.05 -5.67 -5.02
CA GLY A 160 0.52 -5.01 -6.20
C GLY A 160 2.02 -5.29 -6.32
N GLN A 161 2.82 -4.22 -6.46
CA GLN A 161 4.29 -4.28 -6.59
C GLN A 161 5.04 -4.11 -5.27
N PHE A 162 4.35 -4.27 -4.12
CA PHE A 162 4.91 -4.00 -2.80
C PHE A 162 4.49 -5.08 -1.81
N THR A 163 5.33 -5.29 -0.78
CA THR A 163 5.04 -6.16 0.36
C THR A 163 4.99 -5.33 1.64
N TYR A 164 3.93 -5.49 2.42
CA TYR A 164 3.58 -4.62 3.54
C TYR A 164 3.73 -5.31 4.90
N SER A 165 3.98 -4.49 5.92
CA SER A 165 3.96 -4.88 7.34
C SER A 165 3.33 -3.75 8.18
N SER A 166 2.53 -4.12 9.16
CA SER A 166 1.82 -3.18 10.02
C SER A 166 2.77 -2.40 10.91
N VAL A 167 2.47 -1.13 11.15
CA VAL A 167 3.18 -0.26 12.09
C VAL A 167 2.20 0.44 13.02
N GLU A 168 2.69 1.26 13.95
CA GLU A 168 1.83 2.15 14.71
C GLU A 168 1.13 3.15 13.78
N ASP A 169 -0.17 3.33 14.00
CA ASP A 169 -1.01 4.22 13.20
C ASP A 169 -0.52 5.69 13.33
N VAL A 170 -0.26 6.34 12.19
CA VAL A 170 0.13 7.76 12.15
C VAL A 170 -0.89 8.58 11.39
N VAL A 171 -1.36 9.66 12.01
CA VAL A 171 -2.23 10.64 11.34
C VAL A 171 -1.38 11.59 10.50
N LEU A 172 -1.63 11.61 9.19
CA LEU A 172 -1.01 12.55 8.26
C LEU A 172 -2.05 13.61 7.88
N THR A 173 -1.70 14.87 8.10
CA THR A 173 -2.58 16.02 7.83
C THR A 173 -2.12 16.82 6.62
N PRO A 174 -3.05 17.40 5.83
CA PRO A 174 -2.70 18.32 4.76
C PRO A 174 -1.94 19.55 5.27
N GLY A 175 -1.10 20.12 4.43
CA GLY A 175 -0.27 21.29 4.75
C GLY A 175 1.11 20.95 5.28
N GLU A 176 1.39 19.67 5.52
CA GLU A 176 2.71 19.16 5.91
C GLU A 176 3.29 18.27 4.80
N ARG A 177 4.62 18.31 4.69
CA ARG A 177 5.38 17.47 3.77
C ARG A 177 6.03 16.32 4.53
N TYR A 178 5.78 15.10 4.09
CA TYR A 178 6.29 13.88 4.70
C TYR A 178 7.33 13.23 3.80
N THR A 179 8.21 12.45 4.42
CA THR A 179 9.21 11.62 3.72
C THR A 179 9.03 10.18 4.16
N ILE A 180 8.93 9.25 3.21
CA ILE A 180 8.99 7.82 3.49
C ILE A 180 10.18 7.21 2.74
N GLY A 181 10.93 6.36 3.41
CA GLY A 181 12.14 5.76 2.85
C GLY A 181 12.43 4.40 3.45
N ALA A 182 13.06 3.54 2.65
CA ALA A 182 13.53 2.22 3.07
C ALA A 182 15.05 2.14 2.92
N VAL A 183 15.69 1.39 3.82
CA VAL A 183 17.11 1.11 3.79
C VAL A 183 17.37 -0.01 2.78
N TYR A 184 18.26 0.24 1.82
CA TYR A 184 18.72 -0.75 0.84
C TYR A 184 20.23 -0.97 0.97
N ASP A 185 20.66 -2.22 0.94
CA ASP A 185 22.06 -2.64 0.95
C ASP A 185 22.41 -3.33 -0.36
N ILE A 186 23.59 -3.05 -0.92
CA ILE A 186 24.01 -3.64 -2.20
C ILE A 186 24.09 -5.17 -2.16
N ASN A 187 24.20 -5.77 -0.98
CA ASN A 187 24.38 -7.20 -0.76
C ASN A 187 23.08 -7.94 -0.44
N ASP A 188 21.95 -7.25 -0.31
CA ASP A 188 20.69 -7.88 0.12
C ASP A 188 19.95 -8.61 -1.01
N GLY A 189 20.25 -8.28 -2.27
CA GLY A 189 19.68 -8.94 -3.46
C GLY A 189 18.38 -8.33 -3.95
N ASP A 190 17.85 -7.35 -3.23
CA ASP A 190 16.62 -6.63 -3.56
C ASP A 190 16.96 -5.27 -4.18
N SER A 191 15.94 -4.57 -4.67
CA SER A 191 16.17 -3.32 -5.39
C SER A 191 15.03 -2.31 -5.26
N TYR A 192 15.28 -1.10 -5.76
CA TYR A 192 14.29 -0.05 -5.89
C TYR A 192 14.30 0.52 -7.32
N VAL A 193 13.20 1.16 -7.71
CA VAL A 193 13.08 1.81 -9.03
C VAL A 193 13.24 3.33 -8.90
N SER A 194 14.24 3.90 -9.55
CA SER A 194 14.47 5.34 -9.57
C SER A 194 13.91 5.99 -10.83
N GLY A 195 13.24 7.14 -10.66
CA GLY A 195 12.79 7.97 -11.76
C GLY A 195 11.79 7.29 -12.70
N PRO A 196 10.67 6.74 -12.19
CA PRO A 196 9.61 6.21 -13.04
C PRO A 196 9.14 7.30 -14.02
N SER A 197 8.74 6.89 -15.24
CA SER A 197 8.17 7.83 -16.21
C SER A 197 6.68 8.07 -15.97
N VAL A 198 6.01 7.11 -15.33
CA VAL A 198 4.60 7.21 -14.92
C VAL A 198 4.50 6.80 -13.46
N LEU A 199 3.83 7.62 -12.65
CA LEU A 199 3.53 7.33 -11.25
C LEU A 199 2.04 7.57 -11.00
N ASN A 200 1.33 6.52 -10.61
CA ASN A 200 -0.08 6.59 -10.23
C ASN A 200 -0.19 6.61 -8.71
N LEU A 201 -0.83 7.66 -8.20
CA LEU A 201 -1.03 7.88 -6.78
C LEU A 201 -2.52 7.79 -6.46
N ALA A 202 -2.83 7.42 -5.24
CA ALA A 202 -4.19 7.50 -4.75
C ALA A 202 -4.64 8.97 -4.61
N PRO A 203 -5.94 9.28 -4.72
CA PRO A 203 -6.43 10.66 -4.78
C PRO A 203 -6.16 11.47 -3.50
N GLU A 204 -5.95 10.81 -2.37
CA GLU A 204 -5.56 11.44 -1.10
C GLU A 204 -4.09 11.91 -1.10
N ILE A 205 -3.26 11.50 -2.04
CA ILE A 205 -1.85 11.90 -2.13
C ILE A 205 -1.69 12.99 -3.19
N ASN A 206 -0.94 14.03 -2.87
CA ASN A 206 -0.64 15.09 -3.82
C ASN A 206 0.33 14.59 -4.91
N PRO A 207 0.09 14.91 -6.19
CA PRO A 207 0.96 14.44 -7.28
C PRO A 207 2.35 15.09 -7.30
N THR A 208 2.58 16.19 -6.57
CA THR A 208 3.89 16.84 -6.47
C THR A 208 4.82 16.05 -5.55
N THR A 209 5.45 15.03 -6.12
CA THR A 209 6.37 14.11 -5.44
C THR A 209 7.80 14.31 -5.90
N ASN A 210 8.75 13.90 -5.05
CA ASN A 210 10.18 13.91 -5.36
C ASN A 210 10.86 12.66 -4.80
N GLY A 211 11.80 12.07 -5.53
CA GLY A 211 12.65 11.01 -4.98
C GLY A 211 13.69 11.55 -4.01
N VAL A 212 13.94 10.82 -2.92
CA VAL A 212 14.91 11.19 -1.87
C VAL A 212 16.00 10.14 -1.72
N PHE A 213 17.18 10.58 -1.29
CA PHE A 213 18.37 9.75 -1.12
C PHE A 213 19.22 10.29 0.05
N PRO A 214 20.10 9.48 0.65
CA PRO A 214 20.93 9.92 1.77
C PRO A 214 22.13 10.73 1.27
N ASP A 215 22.55 11.73 2.05
CA ASP A 215 23.90 12.29 1.89
C ASP A 215 24.95 11.30 2.44
N THR A 216 26.23 11.51 2.10
CA THR A 216 27.32 10.62 2.55
C THR A 216 27.40 10.47 4.08
N GLY A 217 26.97 11.48 4.83
CA GLY A 217 26.93 11.45 6.29
C GLY A 217 25.78 10.63 6.89
N ASP A 218 24.76 10.29 6.10
CA ASP A 218 23.53 9.61 6.52
C ASP A 218 23.47 8.15 6.03
N LEU A 219 24.63 7.58 5.72
CA LEU A 219 24.78 6.17 5.35
C LEU A 219 24.92 5.30 6.60
N GLY A 220 24.62 4.00 6.46
CA GLY A 220 24.82 3.00 7.50
C GLY A 220 23.59 2.65 8.32
N GLY A 221 22.39 3.08 7.92
CA GLY A 221 21.15 2.71 8.59
C GLY A 221 19.95 3.57 8.21
N LEU A 222 18.92 3.53 9.05
CA LEU A 222 17.68 4.29 8.89
C LEU A 222 17.84 5.74 9.39
N PHE A 223 18.43 6.59 8.56
CA PHE A 223 18.59 8.03 8.81
C PHE A 223 17.67 8.86 7.91
N PHE A 224 17.33 10.08 8.33
CA PHE A 224 16.51 10.98 7.51
C PHE A 224 17.28 11.35 6.22
N PRO A 225 16.73 11.06 5.02
CA PRO A 225 17.42 11.36 3.78
C PRO A 225 17.31 12.84 3.44
N THR A 226 18.40 13.60 3.57
CA THR A 226 18.45 15.05 3.27
C THR A 226 18.47 15.35 1.77
N GLY A 227 18.94 14.41 0.94
CA GLY A 227 19.04 14.56 -0.50
C GLY A 227 17.69 14.56 -1.20
N ASP A 228 17.53 15.48 -2.17
CA ASP A 228 16.37 15.57 -3.05
C ASP A 228 16.77 15.38 -4.50
N SER A 229 15.94 14.67 -5.26
CA SER A 229 16.05 14.57 -6.70
C SER A 229 14.89 15.26 -7.41
N THR A 230 15.11 15.63 -8.66
CA THR A 230 14.09 16.20 -9.54
C THR A 230 13.22 15.15 -10.21
N ASN A 231 13.44 13.86 -9.90
CA ASN A 231 12.61 12.77 -10.42
C ASN A 231 11.32 12.64 -9.60
N LEU A 232 10.33 11.91 -10.13
CA LEU A 232 9.04 11.73 -9.45
C LEU A 232 9.18 11.00 -8.11
N ALA A 233 9.99 9.95 -8.06
CA ALA A 233 10.20 9.15 -6.86
C ALA A 233 11.42 8.22 -7.00
N ARG A 234 11.96 7.76 -5.86
CA ARG A 234 12.73 6.53 -5.77
C ARG A 234 11.87 5.49 -5.05
N LEU A 235 11.29 4.61 -5.86
CA LEU A 235 10.29 3.63 -5.49
C LEU A 235 10.94 2.40 -4.87
N GLY A 236 11.42 2.55 -3.64
CA GLY A 236 11.78 1.43 -2.77
C GLY A 236 10.73 1.14 -1.71
N THR A 237 9.85 2.10 -1.44
CA THR A 237 8.88 2.03 -0.36
C THR A 237 7.51 2.58 -0.77
N ASN A 238 6.48 2.13 -0.07
CA ASN A 238 5.09 2.58 -0.19
C ASN A 238 4.40 2.42 1.18
N PHE A 239 3.14 2.81 1.29
CA PHE A 239 2.37 2.61 2.52
C PHE A 239 0.90 2.31 2.23
N LEU A 240 0.24 1.67 3.20
CA LEU A 240 -1.22 1.58 3.26
C LEU A 240 -1.75 2.63 4.22
N TYR A 241 -2.94 3.13 3.91
CA TYR A 241 -3.63 4.09 4.75
C TYR A 241 -5.13 3.89 4.70
N ARG A 242 -5.84 4.53 5.63
CA ARG A 242 -7.29 4.73 5.59
C ARG A 242 -7.64 6.21 5.66
N PRO A 243 -8.60 6.70 4.85
CA PRO A 243 -9.06 8.08 4.95
C PRO A 243 -9.74 8.34 6.30
N ILE A 244 -9.53 9.52 6.87
CA ILE A 244 -10.32 9.99 8.02
C ILE A 244 -11.62 10.58 7.47
N PRO A 245 -12.79 10.00 7.79
CA PRO A 245 -14.06 10.54 7.30
C PRO A 245 -14.22 12.00 7.70
N ALA A 246 -14.64 12.86 6.76
CA ALA A 246 -14.98 14.22 7.10
C ALA A 246 -16.05 14.24 8.20
N PRO A 247 -15.97 15.14 9.19
CA PRO A 247 -16.99 15.24 10.23
C PRO A 247 -18.39 15.38 9.63
N ALA A 248 -19.37 14.65 10.18
CA ALA A 248 -20.75 14.59 9.68
C ALA A 248 -21.45 15.97 9.61
N SER A 249 -20.84 17.04 10.14
CA SER A 249 -21.29 18.42 10.00
C SER A 249 -21.40 18.88 8.54
N LEU A 250 -20.53 18.42 7.62
CA LEU A 250 -20.67 18.74 6.19
C LEU A 250 -21.90 18.06 5.57
N ALA A 251 -22.18 16.82 5.96
CA ALA A 251 -23.40 16.12 5.54
C ALA A 251 -24.65 16.82 6.09
N LEU A 252 -24.61 17.28 7.35
CA LEU A 252 -25.69 18.07 7.96
C LEU A 252 -25.88 19.44 7.28
N LEU A 253 -24.80 20.12 6.90
CA LEU A 253 -24.89 21.38 6.16
C LEU A 253 -25.50 21.17 4.77
N GLY A 254 -25.09 20.11 4.06
CA GLY A 254 -25.68 19.74 2.77
C GLY A 254 -27.17 19.42 2.86
N LEU A 255 -27.57 18.63 3.86
CA LEU A 255 -28.99 18.31 4.11
C LEU A 255 -29.79 19.53 4.57
N GLY A 256 -29.20 20.38 5.42
CA GLY A 256 -29.80 21.63 5.87
C GLY A 256 -30.06 22.61 4.73
N GLY A 257 -29.12 22.72 3.79
CA GLY A 257 -29.29 23.51 2.56
C GLY A 257 -30.43 23.00 1.68
N VAL A 258 -30.51 21.68 1.44
CA VAL A 258 -31.59 21.07 0.64
C VAL A 258 -32.95 21.25 1.31
N ALA A 259 -33.04 21.06 2.64
CA ALA A 259 -34.26 21.29 3.39
C ALA A 259 -34.70 22.76 3.34
N ALA A 260 -33.77 23.71 3.44
CA ALA A 260 -34.05 25.14 3.34
C ALA A 260 -34.51 25.55 1.92
N CYS A 261 -33.91 25.00 0.87
CA CYS A 261 -34.34 25.21 -0.52
C CYS A 261 -35.73 24.63 -0.79
N ARG A 262 -36.07 23.48 -0.21
CA ARG A 262 -37.38 22.84 -0.37
C ARG A 262 -38.51 23.56 0.37
N ARG A 263 -38.19 24.35 1.41
CA ARG A 263 -39.15 25.18 2.15
C ARG A 263 -39.44 26.54 1.49
N ARG A 264 -38.67 26.92 0.46
CA ARG A 264 -38.82 28.18 -0.28
C ARG A 264 -39.56 28.05 -1.62
N ARG A 265 -40.10 26.87 -1.93
CA ARG A 265 -41.04 26.64 -3.05
C ARG A 265 -42.41 26.34 -2.48
#